data_AF-A0A960QAV7-F1
#
_entry.id   AF-A0A960QAV7-F1
#
_cell.length_a   1.000
_cell.length_b   1.000
_cell.length_c   1.000
_cell.angle_alpha   90.00
_cell.angle_beta   90.00
_cell.angle_gamma   90.00
#
_symmetry.space_group_name_H-M   'P 1'
#
loop_
_entity.id
_entity.type
_entity.pdbx_description
1 polymer ?
#
loop_
_entity_poly.entity_id
_entity_poly.type
_entity_poly.pdbx_seq_one_letter_code
_entity_poly.pdbx_strand_id
1 'polypeptide(L)'
;AQALAHLGERRQAVAAVQRALQLAPDDSQVAYEAAVVYSLVGDTASAVVSAERALRLGYGTRWFSFPWFDEVRADPEVARSLGATPPGS
;
A
#
# COMPACT_ATOMS: atom_id res chain seq x y z
N ALA A 1 -11.68 25.22 5.49
CA ALA A 1 -12.65 24.11 5.59
C ALA A 1 -12.20 22.88 4.80
N GLN A 2 -11.99 22.98 3.48
CA GLN A 2 -11.59 21.84 2.62
C GLN A 2 -10.31 21.12 3.06
N ALA A 3 -9.24 21.85 3.43
CA ALA A 3 -8.01 21.22 3.92
C ALA A 3 -8.20 20.44 5.23
N LEU A 4 -9.08 20.90 6.13
CA LEU A 4 -9.40 20.22 7.38
C LEU A 4 -10.25 18.97 7.15
N ALA A 5 -11.19 19.03 6.20
CA ALA A 5 -11.97 17.87 5.78
C ALA A 5 -11.04 16.77 5.23
N HIS A 6 -10.13 17.11 4.32
CA HIS A 6 -9.15 16.14 3.81
C HIS A 6 -8.20 15.61 4.90
N LEU A 7 -7.73 16.44 5.84
CA LEU A 7 -6.95 15.93 6.98
C LEU A 7 -7.75 14.95 7.83
N GLY A 8 -9.04 15.24 8.06
CA GLY A 8 -9.97 14.37 8.77
C GLY A 8 -10.14 13.03 8.06
N GLU A 9 -10.40 13.05 6.76
CA GLU A 9 -10.51 11.87 5.91
C GLU A 9 -9.23 11.03 5.93
N ARG A 10 -8.05 11.67 5.80
CA ARG A 10 -6.76 10.95 5.87
C ARG A 10 -6.56 10.24 7.21
N ARG A 11 -6.84 10.92 8.33
CA ARG A 11 -6.70 10.32 9.67
C ARG A 11 -7.69 9.17 9.87
N GLN A 12 -8.92 9.33 9.43
CA GLN A 12 -9.95 8.29 9.53
C GLN A 12 -9.60 7.08 8.66
N ALA A 13 -9.13 7.29 7.43
CA ALA A 13 -8.71 6.21 6.54
C ALA A 13 -7.55 5.42 7.15
N VAL A 14 -6.51 6.09 7.66
CA VAL A 14 -5.38 5.43 8.33
C VAL A 14 -5.85 4.64 9.55
N ALA A 15 -6.70 5.21 10.40
CA ALA A 15 -7.23 4.51 11.57
C ALA A 15 -8.06 3.27 11.18
N ALA A 16 -8.82 3.34 10.09
CA ALA A 16 -9.62 2.24 9.58
C ALA A 16 -8.73 1.07 9.11
N VAL A 17 -7.71 1.34 8.30
CA VAL A 17 -6.80 0.28 7.81
C VAL A 17 -5.92 -0.29 8.91
N GLN A 18 -5.50 0.52 9.89
CA GLN A 18 -4.80 0.01 11.07
C GLN A 18 -5.66 -0.97 11.86
N ARG A 19 -6.94 -0.66 12.07
CA ARG A 19 -7.87 -1.57 12.73
C ARG A 19 -8.11 -2.83 11.91
N ALA A 20 -8.28 -2.70 10.60
CA ALA A 20 -8.45 -3.85 9.72
C ALA A 20 -7.24 -4.80 9.77
N LEU A 21 -6.02 -4.25 9.71
CA LEU A 21 -4.77 -5.02 9.84
C LEU A 21 -4.63 -5.73 11.20
N GLN A 22 -5.19 -5.15 12.27
CA GLN A 22 -5.22 -5.81 13.59
C GLN A 22 -6.23 -6.97 13.64
N LEU A 23 -7.37 -6.82 12.98
CA LEU A 23 -8.45 -7.82 12.97
C LEU A 23 -8.15 -8.99 12.03
N ALA A 24 -7.55 -8.71 10.89
CA ALA A 24 -7.27 -9.68 9.83
C ALA A 24 -5.84 -9.47 9.31
N PRO A 25 -4.82 -9.82 10.12
CA PRO A 25 -3.43 -9.62 9.75
C PRO A 25 -3.07 -10.36 8.46
N ASP A 26 -3.55 -11.60 8.29
CA ASP A 26 -3.14 -12.46 7.17
C ASP A 26 -4.11 -12.42 5.98
N ASP A 27 -4.96 -11.40 5.92
CA ASP A 27 -5.86 -11.16 4.80
C ASP A 27 -5.15 -10.31 3.72
N SER A 28 -4.98 -10.91 2.54
CA SER A 28 -4.29 -10.28 1.41
C SER A 28 -5.00 -9.01 0.91
N GLN A 29 -6.33 -8.96 1.00
CA GLN A 29 -7.12 -7.82 0.58
C GLN A 29 -7.01 -6.69 1.60
N VAL A 30 -7.04 -6.99 2.90
CA VAL A 30 -6.80 -5.99 3.95
C VAL A 30 -5.41 -5.38 3.84
N ALA A 31 -4.39 -6.19 3.56
CA ALA A 31 -3.05 -5.69 3.31
C ALA A 31 -2.98 -4.79 2.06
N TYR A 32 -3.69 -5.13 0.98
CA TYR A 32 -3.78 -4.30 -0.21
C TYR A 32 -4.51 -2.97 0.04
N GLU A 33 -5.65 -3.00 0.74
CA GLU A 33 -6.40 -1.81 1.10
C GLU A 33 -5.57 -0.85 1.97
N ALA A 34 -4.80 -1.40 2.92
CA ALA A 34 -3.83 -0.62 3.67
C ALA A 34 -2.77 0.02 2.76
N ALA A 35 -2.22 -0.73 1.81
CA ALA A 35 -1.24 -0.20 0.86
C ALA A 35 -1.80 0.97 0.05
N VAL A 36 -3.04 0.86 -0.45
CA VAL A 36 -3.73 1.95 -1.16
C VAL A 36 -3.89 3.18 -0.27
N VAL A 37 -4.39 3.01 0.96
CA VAL A 37 -4.62 4.13 1.88
C VAL A 37 -3.30 4.83 2.20
N TYR A 38 -2.25 4.07 2.56
CA TYR A 38 -0.96 4.65 2.88
C TYR A 38 -0.32 5.38 1.70
N SER A 39 -0.44 4.82 0.49
CA SER A 39 -0.06 5.49 -0.76
C SER A 39 -0.77 6.83 -0.95
N LEU A 40 -2.10 6.86 -0.79
CA LEU A 40 -2.90 8.06 -1.03
C LEU A 40 -2.66 9.17 0.01
N VAL A 41 -2.28 8.80 1.25
CA VAL A 41 -1.94 9.79 2.29
C VAL A 41 -0.47 10.20 2.27
N GLY A 42 0.34 9.63 1.37
CA GLY A 42 1.76 9.94 1.19
C GLY A 42 2.69 9.25 2.20
N ASP A 43 2.21 8.22 2.91
CA ASP A 43 3.04 7.39 3.78
C ASP A 43 3.61 6.21 2.99
N THR A 44 4.61 6.49 2.15
CA THR A 44 5.23 5.49 1.28
C THR A 44 5.83 4.33 2.06
N ALA A 45 6.37 4.57 3.26
CA ALA A 45 6.97 3.51 4.08
C ALA A 45 5.93 2.47 4.51
N SER A 46 4.79 2.92 5.07
CA SER A 46 3.69 2.03 5.43
C SER A 46 3.05 1.38 4.20
N ALA A 47 3.02 2.10 3.07
CA ALA A 47 2.50 1.58 1.81
C ALA A 47 3.34 0.42 1.27
N VAL A 48 4.66 0.53 1.28
CA VAL A 48 5.60 -0.54 0.87
C VAL A 48 5.41 -1.79 1.74
N VAL A 49 5.43 -1.64 3.06
CA VAL A 49 5.24 -2.77 4.00
C VAL A 49 3.91 -3.49 3.75
N SER A 50 2.85 -2.74 3.51
CA SER A 50 1.52 -3.29 3.26
C SER A 50 1.42 -3.94 1.87
N ALA A 51 2.03 -3.33 0.86
CA ALA A 51 2.07 -3.85 -0.50
C ALA A 51 2.82 -5.19 -0.58
N GLU A 52 3.99 -5.28 0.04
CA GLU A 52 4.72 -6.54 0.11
C GLU A 52 3.93 -7.62 0.85
N ARG A 53 3.26 -7.25 1.95
CA ARG A 53 2.44 -8.20 2.69
C ARG A 53 1.32 -8.75 1.80
N ALA A 54 0.63 -7.88 1.08
CA ALA A 54 -0.41 -8.29 0.14
C ALA A 54 0.14 -9.22 -0.94
N LEU A 55 1.30 -8.88 -1.54
CA LEU A 55 1.98 -9.71 -2.54
C LEU A 55 2.39 -11.08 -1.98
N ARG A 56 2.99 -11.13 -0.78
CA ARG A 56 3.35 -12.38 -0.10
C ARG A 56 2.14 -13.27 0.21
N LEU A 57 0.99 -12.66 0.51
CA LEU A 57 -0.27 -13.36 0.75
C LEU A 57 -1.01 -13.73 -0.56
N GLY A 58 -0.42 -13.48 -1.73
CA GLY A 58 -0.94 -13.90 -3.02
C GLY A 58 -1.87 -12.89 -3.70
N TYR A 59 -1.90 -11.63 -3.27
CA TYR A 59 -2.68 -10.60 -3.95
C TYR A 59 -2.12 -10.33 -5.36
N GLY A 60 -3.01 -10.08 -6.31
CA GLY A 60 -2.64 -9.98 -7.72
C GLY A 60 -1.70 -8.80 -8.01
N THR A 61 -0.55 -9.08 -8.60
CA THR A 61 0.47 -8.07 -8.98
C THR A 61 -0.08 -6.96 -9.89
N ARG A 62 -1.04 -7.31 -10.77
CA ARG A 62 -1.70 -6.36 -11.68
C ARG A 62 -2.32 -5.15 -10.98
N TRP A 63 -2.70 -5.30 -9.71
CA TRP A 63 -3.33 -4.21 -8.95
C TRP A 63 -2.31 -3.18 -8.45
N PHE A 64 -1.02 -3.47 -8.51
CA PHE A 64 0.04 -2.52 -8.15
C PHE A 64 0.46 -1.65 -9.33
N SER A 65 -0.14 -1.80 -10.52
CA SER A 65 0.17 -0.95 -11.68
C SER A 65 -0.54 0.41 -11.66
N PHE A 66 -1.35 0.69 -10.63
CA PHE A 66 -2.06 1.98 -10.53
C PHE A 66 -1.10 3.12 -10.15
N PRO A 67 -1.40 4.38 -10.54
CA PRO A 67 -0.49 5.52 -10.33
C PRO A 67 -0.13 5.81 -8.88
N TRP A 68 -1.05 5.53 -7.94
CA TRP A 68 -0.77 5.74 -6.51
C TRP A 68 0.25 4.74 -5.94
N PHE A 69 0.68 3.74 -6.72
CA PHE A 69 1.77 2.85 -6.36
C PHE A 69 3.10 3.19 -7.06
N ASP A 70 3.22 4.31 -7.76
CA ASP A 70 4.46 4.67 -8.47
C ASP A 70 5.67 4.70 -7.53
N GLU A 71 5.54 5.39 -6.40
CA GLU A 71 6.59 5.44 -5.34
C GLU A 71 6.80 4.07 -4.68
N VAL A 72 5.74 3.28 -4.51
CA VAL A 72 5.82 1.94 -3.92
C VAL A 72 6.54 0.96 -4.85
N ARG A 73 6.34 1.06 -6.16
CA ARG A 73 7.03 0.24 -7.18
C ARG A 73 8.49 0.63 -7.37
N ALA A 74 8.88 1.84 -6.96
CA ALA A 74 10.28 2.25 -6.95
C ALA A 74 11.08 1.56 -5.84
N ASP A 75 10.40 1.00 -4.83
CA ASP A 75 11.07 0.20 -3.81
C ASP A 75 11.63 -1.11 -4.39
N PRO A 76 12.92 -1.43 -4.15
CA PRO A 76 13.56 -2.62 -4.72
C PRO A 76 12.93 -3.96 -4.29
N GLU A 77 12.38 -4.06 -3.09
CA GLU A 77 11.77 -5.28 -2.56
C GLU A 77 10.40 -5.53 -3.20
N VAL A 78 9.62 -4.46 -3.36
CA VAL A 78 8.36 -4.50 -4.10
C VAL A 78 8.60 -4.80 -5.58
N ALA A 79 9.55 -4.11 -6.23
CA ALA A 79 9.89 -4.34 -7.63
C ALA A 79 10.24 -5.82 -7.90
N ARG A 80 11.05 -6.43 -7.03
CA ARG A 80 11.38 -7.86 -7.11
C ARG A 80 10.14 -8.75 -6.98
N SER A 81 9.24 -8.42 -6.04
CA SER A 81 7.99 -9.16 -5.82
C SER A 81 7.01 -9.05 -6.99
N LEU A 82 7.06 -7.95 -7.73
CA LEU A 82 6.25 -7.74 -8.94
C LEU A 82 6.84 -8.41 -10.19
N GLY A 83 8.02 -9.03 -10.09
CA GLY A 83 8.74 -9.57 -11.25
C GLY A 83 9.29 -8.48 -12.16
N ALA A 84 9.43 -7.25 -11.66
CA ALA A 84 10.13 -6.20 -12.39
C ALA A 84 11.63 -6.45 -12.30
N THR A 85 12.29 -6.59 -13.45
CA THR A 85 13.75 -6.68 -13.52
C THR A 85 14.33 -5.35 -13.01
N PRO A 86 15.24 -5.34 -12.03
CA PRO A 86 15.88 -4.10 -11.61
C PRO A 86 16.58 -3.47 -12.83
N PRO A 87 16.44 -2.16 -13.08
CA PRO A 87 17.19 -1.52 -14.14
C PRO A 87 18.68 -1.54 -13.77
N GLY A 88 19.46 -2.33 -14.51
CA GLY A 88 20.93 -2.37 -14.40
C GLY A 88 21.47 -3.65 -13.77
N SER A 89 21.84 -4.60 -14.63
CA SER A 89 23.00 -5.48 -14.44
C SER A 89 24.00 -5.12 -15.53
#